data_AF-A0A524ISU3-F1
#
_entry.id   AF-A0A524ISU3-F1
#
_cell.length_a   1.000
_cell.length_b   1.000
_cell.length_c   1.000
_cell.angle_alpha   90.00
_cell.angle_beta   90.00
_cell.angle_gamma   90.00
#
_symmetry.space_group_name_H-M   'P 1'
#
loop_
_entity.id
_entity.type
_entity.pdbx_description
1 polymer ?
#
loop_
_entity_poly.entity_id
_entity_poly.type
_entity_poly.pdbx_seq_one_letter_code
_entity_poly.pdbx_strand_id
1 'polypeptide(L)'
;VSMPLAWAVMPDPLFLTLCFGAVTGGAVFGDQCSPISDTTILSSLVSGCDLMDHVLTQIPPALVAAALAAISYTLVALFIV
;
A
#
# COMPACT_ATOMS: atom_id res chain seq x y z
N VAL A 1 1.77 -7.54 -13.41
CA VAL A 1 0.47 -8.12 -13.84
C VAL A 1 -0.66 -7.09 -13.79
N SER A 2 -0.71 -6.24 -12.77
CA SER A 2 -1.75 -5.21 -12.62
C SER A 2 -1.82 -4.18 -13.76
N MET A 3 -0.68 -3.69 -14.28
CA MET A 3 -0.71 -2.64 -15.32
C MET A 3 -1.25 -3.10 -16.68
N PRO A 4 -0.80 -4.25 -17.24
CA PRO A 4 -1.40 -4.76 -18.49
C PRO A 4 -2.89 -5.10 -18.34
N LEU A 5 -3.31 -5.58 -17.17
CA LEU A 5 -4.71 -5.84 -16.87
C LEU A 5 -5.53 -4.54 -16.87
N ALA A 6 -5.04 -3.49 -16.21
CA ALA A 6 -5.71 -2.20 -16.17
C ALA A 6 -5.93 -1.64 -17.60
N TRP A 7 -4.90 -1.70 -18.45
CA TRP A 7 -5.00 -1.30 -19.85
C TRP A 7 -6.02 -2.12 -20.66
N ALA A 8 -6.09 -3.43 -20.41
CA ALA A 8 -7.03 -4.32 -21.08
C ALA A 8 -8.49 -4.08 -20.65
N VAL A 9 -8.72 -3.66 -19.40
CA VAL A 9 -10.06 -3.30 -18.89
C VAL A 9 -10.50 -1.95 -19.42
N MET A 10 -9.61 -0.94 -19.36
CA MET A 10 -9.89 0.39 -19.85
C MET A 10 -8.57 1.06 -20.29
N PRO A 11 -8.39 1.38 -21.58
CA PRO A 11 -7.17 1.99 -22.11
C PRO A 11 -7.15 3.52 -21.87
N ASP A 12 -7.46 3.93 -20.65
CA ASP A 12 -7.42 5.32 -20.21
C ASP A 12 -6.13 5.61 -19.40
N PRO A 13 -5.34 6.65 -19.75
CA PRO A 13 -4.12 6.99 -19.03
C PRO A 13 -4.31 7.36 -17.54
N LEU A 14 -5.43 8.00 -17.18
CA LEU A 14 -5.75 8.33 -15.79
C LEU A 14 -6.08 7.06 -15.01
N PHE A 15 -6.88 6.16 -15.59
CA PHE A 15 -7.18 4.86 -14.98
C PHE A 15 -5.90 4.04 -14.70
N LEU A 16 -4.97 3.99 -15.65
CA LEU A 16 -3.70 3.29 -15.48
C LEU A 16 -2.86 3.92 -14.37
N THR A 17 -2.80 5.26 -14.32
CA THR A 17 -2.06 5.99 -13.26
C THR A 17 -2.66 5.73 -11.88
N LEU A 18 -3.99 5.68 -11.77
CA LEU A 18 -4.69 5.35 -10.52
C LEU A 18 -4.38 3.92 -10.06
N CYS A 19 -4.47 2.94 -10.97
CA CYS A 19 -4.10 1.56 -10.64
C CYS A 19 -2.63 1.44 -10.23
N PHE A 20 -1.73 2.21 -10.86
CA PHE A 20 -0.32 2.24 -10.47
C PHE A 20 -0.11 2.81 -9.07
N GLY A 21 -0.76 3.93 -8.75
CA GLY A 21 -0.76 4.52 -7.41
C GLY A 21 -1.31 3.59 -6.34
N ALA A 22 -2.41 2.89 -6.63
CA ALA A 22 -3.01 1.94 -5.71
C ALA A 22 -2.10 0.74 -5.41
N VAL A 23 -1.47 0.16 -6.44
CA VAL A 23 -0.57 -1.00 -6.27
C VAL A 23 0.70 -0.61 -5.54
N THR A 24 1.30 0.54 -5.88
CA THR A 24 2.51 1.03 -5.21
C THR A 24 2.24 1.38 -3.74
N GLY A 25 1.10 2.01 -3.43
CA GLY A 25 0.67 2.25 -2.05
C GLY A 25 0.46 0.96 -1.25
N GLY A 26 -0.15 -0.06 -1.86
CA GLY A 26 -0.31 -1.38 -1.25
C GLY A 26 1.02 -2.08 -0.96
N ALA A 27 2.01 -1.93 -1.85
CA ALA A 27 3.36 -2.46 -1.63
C ALA A 27 4.05 -1.78 -0.43
N VAL A 28 3.94 -0.46 -0.30
CA VAL A 28 4.50 0.29 0.85
C VAL A 28 3.84 -0.13 2.16
N PHE A 29 2.52 -0.30 2.18
CA PHE A 29 1.81 -0.83 3.34
C PHE A 29 2.35 -2.21 3.75
N GLY A 30 2.54 -3.11 2.79
CA GLY A 30 3.08 -4.45 3.02
C GLY A 30 4.50 -4.45 3.57
N ASP A 31 5.37 -3.58 3.07
CA ASP A 31 6.76 -3.46 3.52
C ASP A 31 6.88 -3.08 5.00
N GLN A 32 6.06 -2.10 5.43
CA GLN A 32 6.09 -1.53 6.79
C GLN A 32 5.48 -2.46 7.85
N CYS A 33 4.59 -3.37 7.45
CA CYS A 33 3.91 -4.29 8.37
C CYS A 33 4.44 -5.72 8.28
N SER A 34 5.42 -5.99 7.41
CA SER A 34 5.93 -7.35 7.20
C SER A 34 7.07 -7.65 8.18
N PRO A 35 6.97 -8.70 9.01
CA PRO A 35 8.04 -9.10 9.92
C PRO A 35 9.28 -9.65 9.19
N ILE A 36 9.19 -9.88 7.88
CA ILE A 36 10.30 -10.40 7.06
C ILE A 36 10.96 -9.26 6.25
N SER A 37 10.40 -8.05 6.27
CA SER A 37 11.00 -6.93 5.54
C SER A 37 12.30 -6.45 6.20
N ASP A 38 13.35 -6.26 5.39
CA ASP A 38 14.64 -5.72 5.81
C ASP A 38 14.49 -4.35 6.49
N THR A 39 13.57 -3.50 6.00
CA THR A 39 13.31 -2.16 6.55
C THR A 39 12.67 -2.25 7.93
N THR A 40 11.72 -3.18 8.11
CA THR A 40 11.06 -3.45 9.39
C THR A 40 12.05 -4.00 10.42
N ILE A 41 12.91 -4.94 10.02
CA ILE A 41 13.96 -5.53 10.89
C ILE A 41 14.98 -4.47 11.32
N LEU A 42 15.47 -3.65 10.39
CA LEU A 42 16.41 -2.57 10.71
C LEU A 42 15.75 -1.51 11.60
N SER A 43 14.48 -1.19 11.36
CA SER A 43 13.74 -0.20 12.15
C SER A 43 13.50 -0.67 13.59
N SER A 44 13.18 -1.95 13.82
CA SER A 44 13.03 -2.50 15.17
C SER A 44 14.38 -2.55 15.91
N LEU A 45 15.47 -2.93 15.22
CA LEU A 45 16.83 -2.93 15.76
C LEU A 45 17.28 -1.55 16.24
N VAL A 46 17.09 -0.52 15.43
CA VAL A 46 17.47 0.88 15.77
C VAL A 46 16.58 1.43 16.88
N SER A 47 15.31 1.03 16.93
CA SER A 47 14.36 1.43 17.98
C SER A 47 14.59 0.71 19.31
N GLY A 48 15.39 -0.37 19.33
CA GLY A 48 15.65 -1.19 20.51
C GLY A 48 14.44 -1.96 21.02
N CYS A 49 13.40 -2.17 20.19
CA CYS A 49 12.20 -2.92 20.55
C CYS A 49 12.20 -4.31 19.87
N ASP A 50 11.39 -5.22 20.39
CA ASP A 50 11.16 -6.49 19.71
C ASP A 50 10.54 -6.27 18.32
N LEU A 51 10.91 -7.12 17.37
CA LEU A 51 10.44 -7.06 15.99
C LEU A 51 8.92 -7.15 15.91
N MET A 52 8.31 -8.06 16.69
CA MET A 52 6.87 -8.21 16.65
C MET A 52 6.13 -7.08 17.35
N ASP A 53 6.70 -6.52 18.41
CA ASP A 53 6.14 -5.33 19.05
C ASP A 53 6.15 -4.13 18.08
N HIS A 54 7.22 -4.00 17.28
CA HIS A 54 7.28 -3.00 16.21
C HIS A 54 6.17 -3.21 15.18
N VAL A 55 6.04 -4.41 14.63
CA VAL A 55 5.01 -4.71 13.61
C VAL A 55 3.59 -4.48 14.14
N LEU A 56 3.30 -4.95 15.35
CA LEU A 56 1.96 -4.83 15.94
C LEU A 56 1.57 -3.37 16.23
N THR A 57 2.55 -2.51 16.51
CA THR A 57 2.29 -1.07 16.67
C THR A 57 2.15 -0.33 15.34
N GLN A 58 2.75 -0.83 14.26
CA GLN A 58 2.63 -0.25 12.91
C GLN A 58 1.34 -0.64 12.18
N ILE A 59 0.80 -1.84 12.41
CA ILE A 59 -0.42 -2.33 11.74
C ILE A 59 -1.62 -1.36 11.90
N PRO A 60 -1.96 -0.84 13.10
CA PRO A 60 -3.10 0.05 13.27
C PRO A 60 -3.06 1.33 12.41
N PRO A 61 -2.01 2.18 12.45
CA PRO A 61 -1.95 3.37 11.59
C PRO A 61 -1.85 3.00 10.10
N ALA A 62 -1.13 1.92 9.77
CA ALA A 62 -0.98 1.46 8.40
C ALA A 62 -2.32 1.01 7.80
N LEU A 63 -3.16 0.32 8.58
CA LEU A 63 -4.52 -0.08 8.16
C LEU A 63 -5.42 1.13 7.91
N VAL A 64 -5.35 2.16 8.74
CA VAL A 64 -6.12 3.39 8.53
C VAL A 64 -5.70 4.05 7.22
N ALA A 65 -4.40 4.17 6.97
CA ALA A 65 -3.89 4.73 5.71
C ALA A 65 -4.29 3.88 4.50
N ALA A 66 -4.17 2.56 4.59
CA ALA A 66 -4.56 1.64 3.52
C ALA A 66 -6.07 1.72 3.22
N ALA A 67 -6.92 1.80 4.24
CA ALA A 67 -8.36 1.95 4.08
C ALA A 67 -8.73 3.28 3.41
N LEU A 68 -8.14 4.39 3.86
CA LEU A 68 -8.37 5.71 3.26
C LEU A 68 -7.90 5.75 1.80
N ALA A 69 -6.74 5.17 1.49
CA ALA A 69 -6.25 5.06 0.13
C ALA A 69 -7.15 4.19 -0.75
N ALA A 70 -7.58 3.03 -0.27
CA ALA A 70 -8.48 2.15 -1.00
C ALA A 70 -9.81 2.85 -1.33
N ILE A 71 -10.40 3.56 -0.37
CA ILE A 71 -11.63 4.32 -0.56
C ILE A 71 -11.40 5.45 -1.57
N SER A 72 -10.34 6.25 -1.42
CA SER A 72 -10.10 7.40 -2.30
C SER A 72 -9.84 7.00 -3.74
N TYR A 73 -9.00 5.99 -4.00
CA TYR A 73 -8.76 5.48 -5.35
C TYR A 73 -10.03 4.91 -5.98
N THR A 74 -10.86 4.20 -5.20
CA THR A 74 -12.13 3.64 -5.68
C THR A 74 -13.12 4.75 -6.04
N LEU A 75 -13.26 5.78 -5.20
CA LEU A 75 -14.15 6.90 -5.48
C LEU A 75 -13.70 7.67 -6.73
N VAL A 76 -12.41 7.94 -6.87
CA VAL A 76 -11.88 8.61 -8.07
C VAL A 76 -12.15 7.76 -9.33
N ALA A 77 -11.92 6.46 -9.27
CA ALA A 77 -12.20 5.56 -10.38
C ALA A 77 -13.70 5.41 -10.71
N LEU A 78 -14.62 5.69 -9.77
CA LEU A 78 -16.07 5.61 -10.02
C LEU A 78 -16.66 6.91 -10.56
N PHE A 79 -16.09 8.06 -10.19
CA PHE A 79 -16.69 9.38 -10.50
C PHE A 79 -15.94 10.17 -11.58
N ILE A 80 -14.65 9.92 -11.78
CA ILE A 80 -13.80 10.71 -12.69
C ILE A 80 -13.43 9.91 -13.95
N VAL A 81 -13.31 8.59 -13.82
CA VAL A 81 -13.05 7.64 -14.92
C VAL A 81 -14.38 7.09 -15.42
#